data_AF-A0A534CTY9-F1
#
_entry.id   AF-A0A534CTY9-F1
#
_cell.length_a   1.000
_cell.length_b   1.000
_cell.length_c   1.000
_cell.angle_alpha   90.00
_cell.angle_beta   90.00
_cell.angle_gamma   90.00
#
_symmetry.space_group_name_H-M   'P 1'
#
loop_
_entity.id
_entity.type
_entity.pdbx_description
1 polymer ?
#
loop_
_entity_poly.entity_id
_entity_poly.type
_entity_poly.pdbx_seq_one_letter_code
_entity_poly.pdbx_strand_id
1 'polypeptide(L)'
;MTAVSTLGIDLAKNTFSVHGVDAQGVVTVRRTVSRAKLGELVARLPPCLIGMEACSGAHEWARRFSEAGHTAKLMAPKFVTPYRKSGKNDGNDAEAICEAVGRPNMRFVPIKSVQQQCDLSLHRVRLGFVEERTATLNRIRGLIAEFGYVVPLGTERLRREVRDLLERLPARAASCVRDLLEHAERLRSKALEYEREIRSSLQHNELALRAHTRPGIGPITASALVATVGNGHDFRNGRQFSAWLGLVPRQYSTGGKTRLGHITKRGDPYLRTLLVMGARSVLQRAYRETDPLSRWALALQQRRGYHRACVAIAAKNARVAWALLAKGAAAA
;
A
#
# COMPACT_ATOMS: atom_id res chain seq x y z
N MET A 1 -5.40 -42.18 -6.32
CA MET A 1 -5.23 -40.95 -5.50
C MET A 1 -6.13 -39.89 -6.10
N THR A 2 -7.03 -39.29 -5.31
CA THR A 2 -7.86 -38.18 -5.80
C THR A 2 -6.97 -36.96 -6.05
N ALA A 3 -7.17 -36.31 -7.20
CA ALA A 3 -6.37 -35.17 -7.64
C ALA A 3 -6.64 -33.95 -6.76
N VAL A 4 -5.59 -33.23 -6.36
CA VAL A 4 -5.73 -31.96 -5.63
C VAL A 4 -6.43 -30.95 -6.53
N SER A 5 -7.58 -30.44 -6.11
CA SER A 5 -8.33 -29.40 -6.83
C SER A 5 -7.97 -28.00 -6.32
N THR A 6 -7.75 -27.88 -5.01
CA THR A 6 -7.49 -26.61 -4.31
C THR A 6 -6.40 -26.82 -3.26
N LEU A 7 -5.47 -25.87 -3.18
CA LEU A 7 -4.34 -25.88 -2.26
C LEU A 7 -4.24 -24.55 -1.54
N GLY A 8 -4.32 -24.56 -0.21
CA GLY A 8 -3.95 -23.44 0.64
C GLY A 8 -2.50 -23.57 1.09
N ILE A 9 -1.74 -22.48 0.98
CA ILE A 9 -0.34 -22.43 1.41
C ILE A 9 -0.18 -21.25 2.37
N ASP A 10 0.20 -21.57 3.60
CA ASP A 10 0.68 -20.56 4.55
C ASP A 10 2.20 -20.35 4.36
N LEU A 11 2.59 -19.11 4.10
CA LEU A 11 3.94 -18.75 3.70
C LEU A 11 4.75 -18.22 4.90
N ALA A 12 5.77 -18.96 5.33
CA ALA A 12 6.80 -18.44 6.23
C ALA A 12 8.14 -18.22 5.51
N LYS A 13 9.19 -17.86 6.25
CA LYS A 13 10.51 -17.58 5.67
C LYS A 13 11.14 -18.83 5.02
N ASN A 14 11.19 -19.91 5.78
CA ASN A 14 11.92 -21.14 5.43
C ASN A 14 11.04 -22.40 5.38
N THR A 15 9.87 -22.36 6.01
CA THR A 15 8.90 -23.45 6.12
C THR A 15 7.54 -23.00 5.60
N PHE A 16 6.79 -23.91 5.00
CA PHE A 16 5.53 -23.64 4.34
C PHE A 16 4.55 -24.73 4.70
N SER A 17 3.41 -24.38 5.28
CA SER A 17 2.35 -25.34 5.57
C SER A 17 1.40 -25.40 4.39
N VAL A 18 1.14 -26.61 3.90
CA VAL A 18 0.28 -26.86 2.75
C VAL A 18 -0.94 -27.67 3.17
N HIS A 19 -2.10 -27.28 2.66
CA HIS A 19 -3.37 -27.96 2.87
C HIS A 19 -4.11 -28.08 1.53
N GLY A 20 -4.18 -29.28 0.97
CA GLY A 20 -4.80 -29.59 -0.31
C GLY A 20 -6.03 -30.46 -0.15
N VAL A 21 -7.07 -30.15 -0.93
CA VAL A 21 -8.31 -30.91 -1.00
C VAL A 21 -8.63 -31.32 -2.45
N ASP A 22 -9.37 -32.40 -2.64
CA ASP A 22 -9.92 -32.78 -3.95
C ASP A 22 -11.20 -31.99 -4.29
N ALA A 23 -11.88 -32.36 -5.38
CA ALA A 23 -13.09 -31.66 -5.84
C ALA A 23 -14.27 -31.80 -4.86
N GLN A 24 -14.26 -32.82 -4.01
CA GLN A 24 -15.28 -33.09 -3.00
C GLN A 24 -14.93 -32.43 -1.65
N GLY A 25 -13.77 -31.78 -1.55
CA GLY A 25 -13.30 -31.16 -0.31
C GLY A 25 -12.61 -32.13 0.64
N VAL A 26 -12.32 -33.36 0.21
CA VAL A 26 -11.60 -34.34 1.03
C VAL A 26 -10.12 -33.97 1.02
N VAL A 27 -9.50 -33.97 2.20
CA VAL A 27 -8.08 -33.62 2.38
C VAL A 27 -7.20 -34.68 1.73
N THR A 28 -6.41 -34.26 0.75
CA THR A 28 -5.48 -35.12 -0.01
C THR A 28 -4.01 -34.84 0.30
N VAL A 29 -3.69 -33.62 0.74
CA VAL A 29 -2.32 -33.23 1.13
C VAL A 29 -2.39 -32.36 2.38
N ARG A 30 -1.68 -32.75 3.45
CA ARG A 30 -1.49 -31.90 4.64
C ARG A 30 -0.11 -32.12 5.22
N ARG A 31 0.80 -31.15 5.05
CA ARG A 31 2.17 -31.24 5.57
C ARG A 31 2.87 -29.88 5.59
N THR A 32 3.99 -29.81 6.26
CA THR A 32 4.91 -28.67 6.20
C THR A 32 6.13 -29.05 5.36
N VAL A 33 6.55 -28.15 4.46
CA VAL A 33 7.71 -28.34 3.59
C VAL A 33 8.70 -27.18 3.72
N SER A 34 9.96 -27.44 3.42
CA SER A 34 10.96 -26.37 3.35
C SER A 34 10.80 -25.55 2.08
N ARG A 35 11.38 -24.34 2.08
CA ARG A 35 11.43 -23.45 0.91
C ARG A 35 11.93 -24.14 -0.35
N ALA A 36 12.99 -24.93 -0.23
CA ALA A 36 13.60 -25.65 -1.35
C ALA A 36 12.63 -26.67 -1.95
N LYS A 37 11.84 -27.36 -1.12
CA LYS A 37 10.95 -28.44 -1.52
C LYS A 37 9.56 -27.97 -1.99
N LEU A 38 9.18 -26.72 -1.72
CA LEU A 38 7.84 -26.23 -2.08
C LEU A 38 7.61 -26.25 -3.61
N GLY A 39 8.59 -25.80 -4.39
CA GLY A 39 8.50 -25.82 -5.85
C GLY A 39 8.34 -27.22 -6.41
N GLU A 40 9.14 -28.17 -5.94
CA GLU A 40 9.06 -29.59 -6.34
C GLU A 40 7.71 -30.22 -5.95
N LEU A 41 7.19 -29.89 -4.77
CA LEU A 41 5.89 -30.38 -4.32
C LEU A 41 4.78 -29.90 -5.25
N VAL A 42 4.74 -28.61 -5.55
CA VAL A 42 3.68 -28.01 -6.38
C VAL A 42 3.77 -28.50 -7.82
N ALA A 43 4.99 -28.62 -8.37
CA ALA A 43 5.20 -29.12 -9.74
C ALA A 43 4.72 -30.57 -9.97
N ARG A 44 4.60 -31.38 -8.91
CA ARG A 44 4.06 -32.74 -8.99
C ARG A 44 2.53 -32.80 -8.90
N LEU A 45 1.86 -31.69 -8.61
CA LEU A 45 0.41 -31.62 -8.55
C LEU A 45 -0.15 -31.34 -9.94
N PRO A 46 -1.34 -31.87 -10.27
CA PRO A 46 -2.07 -31.40 -11.44
C PRO A 46 -2.42 -29.91 -11.29
N PRO A 47 -2.72 -29.20 -12.41
CA PRO A 47 -3.24 -27.84 -12.38
C PRO A 47 -4.39 -27.69 -11.38
N CYS A 48 -4.26 -26.75 -10.46
CA CYS A 48 -5.18 -26.56 -9.34
C CYS A 48 -5.27 -25.09 -8.93
N LEU A 49 -6.27 -24.77 -8.12
CA LEU A 49 -6.42 -23.44 -7.51
C LEU A 49 -5.50 -23.33 -6.29
N ILE A 50 -4.58 -22.36 -6.29
CA ILE A 50 -3.65 -22.14 -5.18
C ILE A 50 -3.96 -20.83 -4.47
N GLY A 51 -4.29 -20.89 -3.19
CA GLY A 51 -4.48 -19.74 -2.31
C GLY A 51 -3.25 -19.47 -1.45
N MET A 52 -2.90 -18.19 -1.31
CA MET A 52 -1.87 -17.71 -0.37
C MET A 52 -2.29 -16.38 0.25
N GLU A 53 -1.78 -16.08 1.44
CA GLU A 53 -1.84 -14.71 1.96
C GLU A 53 -0.88 -13.79 1.20
N ALA A 54 -1.30 -12.53 1.01
CA ALA A 54 -0.46 -11.48 0.45
C ALA A 54 0.57 -11.02 1.50
N CYS A 55 1.71 -11.68 1.52
CA CYS A 55 2.84 -11.41 2.42
C CYS A 55 4.17 -11.30 1.64
N SER A 56 5.28 -11.17 2.38
CA SER A 56 6.63 -11.19 1.80
C SER A 56 6.87 -12.47 1.01
N GLY A 57 7.32 -12.33 -0.24
CA GLY A 57 7.58 -13.47 -1.13
C GLY A 57 6.35 -14.06 -1.82
N ALA A 58 5.12 -13.67 -1.45
CA ALA A 58 3.90 -14.24 -2.03
C ALA A 58 3.76 -13.96 -3.53
N HIS A 59 4.16 -12.77 -4.00
CA HIS A 59 4.13 -12.42 -5.42
C HIS A 59 5.07 -13.28 -6.27
N GLU A 60 6.24 -13.64 -5.72
CA GLU A 60 7.20 -14.51 -6.41
C GLU A 60 6.65 -15.93 -6.53
N TRP A 61 6.17 -16.51 -5.43
CA TRP A 61 5.55 -17.83 -5.46
C TRP A 61 4.33 -17.88 -6.37
N ALA A 62 3.48 -16.85 -6.34
CA ALA A 62 2.31 -16.78 -7.20
C ALA A 62 2.68 -16.80 -8.68
N ARG A 63 3.71 -16.06 -9.10
CA ARG A 63 4.20 -16.11 -10.49
C ARG A 63 4.72 -17.49 -10.86
N ARG A 64 5.59 -18.07 -10.02
CA ARG A 64 6.14 -19.42 -10.27
C ARG A 64 5.06 -20.49 -10.38
N PHE A 65 4.02 -20.40 -9.56
CA PHE A 65 2.89 -21.34 -9.61
C PHE A 65 2.03 -21.11 -10.86
N SER A 66 1.81 -19.86 -11.27
CA SER A 66 1.13 -19.57 -12.52
C SER A 66 1.92 -20.05 -13.75
N GLU A 67 3.25 -19.89 -13.76
CA GLU A 67 4.15 -20.40 -14.81
C GLU A 67 4.12 -21.93 -14.90
N ALA A 68 3.95 -22.61 -13.76
CA ALA A 68 3.77 -24.07 -13.69
C ALA A 68 2.33 -24.53 -14.05
N GLY A 69 1.45 -23.64 -14.51
CA GLY A 69 0.10 -23.96 -14.98
C GLY A 69 -0.99 -23.97 -13.91
N HIS A 70 -0.70 -23.54 -12.68
CA HIS A 70 -1.71 -23.43 -11.62
C HIS A 70 -2.44 -22.08 -11.66
N THR A 71 -3.63 -22.02 -11.07
CA THR A 71 -4.34 -20.76 -10.87
C THR A 71 -4.00 -20.21 -9.49
N ALA A 72 -2.97 -19.37 -9.39
CA ALA A 72 -2.58 -18.75 -8.12
C ALA A 72 -3.46 -17.52 -7.78
N LYS A 73 -3.81 -17.37 -6.51
CA LYS A 73 -4.56 -16.21 -5.98
C LYS A 73 -4.02 -15.76 -4.62
N LEU A 74 -3.87 -14.45 -4.46
CA LEU A 74 -3.41 -13.83 -3.23
C LEU A 74 -4.57 -13.20 -2.46
N MET A 75 -4.63 -13.37 -1.13
CA MET A 75 -5.67 -12.81 -0.28
C MET A 75 -5.07 -11.92 0.81
N ALA A 76 -5.75 -10.84 1.18
CA ALA A 76 -5.35 -10.10 2.37
C ALA A 76 -5.64 -10.95 3.63
N PRO A 77 -4.74 -11.01 4.63
CA PRO A 77 -4.89 -11.89 5.81
C PRO A 77 -6.22 -11.73 6.54
N LYS A 78 -6.74 -10.50 6.61
CA LYS A 78 -8.06 -10.18 7.21
C LYS A 78 -9.25 -10.90 6.57
N PHE A 79 -9.11 -11.35 5.31
CA PHE A 79 -10.16 -12.11 4.61
C PHE A 79 -10.02 -13.61 4.83
N VAL A 80 -8.84 -14.08 5.27
CA VAL A 80 -8.58 -15.47 5.65
C VAL A 80 -8.97 -15.71 7.11
N THR A 81 -8.74 -14.73 7.99
CA THR A 81 -9.01 -14.84 9.44
C THR A 81 -10.40 -15.43 9.78
N PRO A 82 -11.52 -15.06 9.13
CA PRO A 82 -12.84 -15.62 9.43
C PRO A 82 -13.00 -17.12 9.13
N TYR A 83 -12.12 -17.71 8.33
CA TYR A 83 -12.15 -19.12 7.94
C TYR A 83 -11.32 -20.01 8.87
N ARG A 84 -10.61 -19.43 9.84
CA ARG A 84 -9.85 -20.20 10.82
C ARG A 84 -10.78 -20.70 11.92
N LYS A 85 -11.00 -22.02 11.97
CA LYS A 85 -11.90 -22.68 12.91
C LYS A 85 -11.30 -22.91 14.30
N SER A 86 -9.98 -23.03 14.39
CA SER A 86 -9.26 -23.42 15.61
C SER A 86 -8.20 -22.39 16.00
N GLY A 87 -7.46 -22.65 17.10
CA GLY A 87 -6.35 -21.81 17.53
C GLY A 87 -5.31 -21.57 16.43
N LYS A 88 -4.56 -20.47 16.54
CA LYS A 88 -3.58 -20.07 15.53
C LYS A 88 -2.41 -21.07 15.49
N ASN A 89 -2.22 -21.71 14.34
CA ASN A 89 -1.00 -22.42 13.96
C ASN A 89 -0.91 -22.48 12.42
N ASP A 90 0.28 -22.71 11.89
CA ASP A 90 0.56 -22.65 10.45
C ASP A 90 -0.31 -23.64 9.63
N GLY A 91 -0.64 -24.81 10.20
CA GLY A 91 -1.49 -25.80 9.55
C GLY A 91 -2.95 -25.37 9.43
N ASN A 92 -3.49 -24.74 10.48
CA ASN A 92 -4.84 -24.20 10.52
C ASN A 92 -4.94 -22.94 9.65
N ASP A 93 -3.87 -22.14 9.58
CA ASP A 93 -3.80 -20.99 8.68
C ASP A 93 -3.79 -21.49 7.21
N ALA A 94 -3.04 -22.54 6.86
CA ALA A 94 -3.09 -23.16 5.53
C ALA A 94 -4.47 -23.73 5.15
N GLU A 95 -5.16 -24.38 6.10
CA GLU A 95 -6.54 -24.84 5.90
C GLU A 95 -7.50 -23.67 5.66
N ALA A 96 -7.42 -22.62 6.48
CA ALA A 96 -8.24 -21.42 6.32
C ALA A 96 -8.02 -20.75 4.95
N ILE A 97 -6.77 -20.71 4.46
CA ILE A 97 -6.43 -20.22 3.12
C ILE A 97 -7.08 -21.09 2.04
N CYS A 98 -6.99 -22.42 2.18
CA CYS A 98 -7.57 -23.37 1.24
C CYS A 98 -9.10 -23.20 1.15
N GLU A 99 -9.76 -23.01 2.30
CA GLU A 99 -11.21 -22.77 2.33
C GLU A 99 -11.59 -21.40 1.76
N ALA A 100 -10.82 -20.35 2.09
CA ALA A 100 -11.11 -18.98 1.69
C ALA A 100 -10.97 -18.75 0.18
N VAL A 101 -9.97 -19.37 -0.47
CA VAL A 101 -9.66 -19.11 -1.89
C VAL A 101 -10.78 -19.57 -2.85
N GLY A 102 -11.54 -20.59 -2.47
CA GLY A 102 -12.66 -21.12 -3.26
C GLY A 102 -13.95 -20.28 -3.16
N ARG A 103 -14.01 -19.27 -2.29
CA ARG A 103 -15.26 -18.53 -2.03
C ARG A 103 -15.59 -17.56 -3.17
N PRO A 104 -16.79 -17.61 -3.77
CA PRO A 104 -17.14 -16.78 -4.94
C PRO A 104 -17.04 -15.26 -4.72
N ASN A 105 -17.31 -14.81 -3.49
CA ASN A 105 -17.27 -13.41 -3.10
C ASN A 105 -15.91 -12.95 -2.55
N MET A 106 -14.88 -13.81 -2.63
CA MET A 106 -13.55 -13.49 -2.16
C MET A 106 -12.92 -12.35 -2.98
N ARG A 107 -12.13 -11.52 -2.29
CA ARG A 107 -11.40 -10.40 -2.91
C ARG A 107 -9.92 -10.69 -2.89
N PHE A 108 -9.34 -10.75 -4.08
CA PHE A 108 -7.92 -11.06 -4.25
C PHE A 108 -7.08 -9.80 -4.36
N VAL A 109 -5.80 -9.94 -4.03
CA VAL A 109 -4.76 -8.95 -4.26
C VAL A 109 -4.15 -9.27 -5.64
N PRO A 110 -4.05 -8.29 -6.55
CA PRO A 110 -3.42 -8.50 -7.85
C PRO A 110 -2.01 -9.06 -7.71
N ILE A 111 -1.70 -10.09 -8.49
CA ILE A 111 -0.34 -10.63 -8.59
C ILE A 111 0.46 -9.63 -9.42
N LYS A 112 1.55 -9.13 -8.83
CA LYS A 112 2.38 -8.11 -9.48
C LYS A 112 3.39 -8.75 -10.40
N SER A 113 3.67 -8.10 -11.53
CA SER A 113 4.83 -8.44 -12.36
C SER A 113 6.13 -8.09 -11.64
N VAL A 114 7.25 -8.62 -12.15
CA VAL A 114 8.59 -8.25 -11.64
C VAL A 114 8.81 -6.74 -11.76
N GLN A 115 8.49 -6.14 -12.91
CA GLN A 115 8.61 -4.70 -13.12
C GLN A 115 7.81 -3.89 -12.10
N GLN A 116 6.54 -4.26 -11.84
CA GLN A 116 5.73 -3.60 -10.81
C GLN A 116 6.34 -3.70 -9.41
N GLN A 117 7.00 -4.83 -9.09
CA GLN A 117 7.72 -4.95 -7.83
C GLN A 117 9.00 -4.11 -7.78
N CYS A 118 9.73 -3.98 -8.89
CA CYS A 118 10.87 -3.08 -9.00
C CYS A 118 10.44 -1.63 -8.75
N ASP A 119 9.39 -1.17 -9.43
CA ASP A 119 8.85 0.19 -9.27
C ASP A 119 8.41 0.44 -7.81
N LEU A 120 7.69 -0.51 -7.20
CA LEU A 120 7.31 -0.41 -5.79
C LEU A 120 8.49 -0.44 -4.83
N SER A 121 9.62 -1.05 -5.22
CA SER A 121 10.85 -1.03 -4.41
C SER A 121 11.45 0.37 -4.37
N LEU A 122 11.46 1.11 -5.50
CA LEU A 122 11.84 2.52 -5.54
C LEU A 122 10.99 3.36 -4.57
N HIS A 123 9.68 3.14 -4.59
CA HIS A 123 8.75 3.81 -3.68
C HIS A 123 9.03 3.52 -2.21
N ARG A 124 9.29 2.26 -1.86
CA ARG A 124 9.60 1.84 -0.48
C ARG A 124 10.91 2.41 0.02
N VAL A 125 11.96 2.36 -0.80
CA VAL A 125 13.28 2.92 -0.45
C VAL A 125 13.18 4.43 -0.25
N ARG A 126 12.53 5.15 -1.18
CA ARG A 126 12.24 6.57 -1.02
C ARG A 126 11.50 6.87 0.28
N LEU A 127 10.43 6.12 0.57
CA LEU A 127 9.66 6.31 1.80
C LEU A 127 10.53 6.09 3.04
N GLY A 128 11.34 5.04 3.06
CA GLY A 128 12.27 4.74 4.14
C GLY A 128 13.23 5.90 4.42
N PHE A 129 13.84 6.49 3.39
CA PHE A 129 14.70 7.67 3.57
C PHE A 129 13.96 8.89 4.11
N VAL A 130 12.70 9.11 3.69
CA VAL A 130 11.88 10.21 4.21
C VAL A 130 11.54 9.99 5.70
N GLU A 131 11.18 8.77 6.07
CA GLU A 131 10.87 8.39 7.45
C GLU A 131 12.10 8.49 8.35
N GLU A 132 13.23 7.93 7.93
CA GLU A 132 14.50 7.98 8.65
C GLU A 132 15.00 9.41 8.82
N ARG A 133 14.86 10.25 7.78
CA ARG A 133 15.20 11.67 7.86
C ARG A 133 14.34 12.37 8.89
N THR A 134 13.04 12.10 8.90
CA THR A 134 12.10 12.69 9.87
C THR A 134 12.47 12.27 11.29
N ALA A 135 12.80 10.99 11.50
CA ALA A 135 13.26 10.48 12.80
C ALA A 135 14.57 11.13 13.25
N THR A 136 15.53 11.31 12.34
CA THR A 136 16.80 11.99 12.60
C THR A 136 16.58 13.46 13.01
N LEU A 137 15.71 14.19 12.30
CA LEU A 137 15.38 15.58 12.66
C LEU A 137 14.66 15.69 14.01
N ASN A 138 13.82 14.70 14.36
CA ASN A 138 13.20 14.65 15.68
C ASN A 138 14.20 14.30 16.78
N ARG A 139 15.19 13.45 16.50
CA ARG A 139 16.30 13.19 17.42
C ARG A 139 17.11 14.45 17.69
N ILE A 140 17.42 15.24 16.65
CA ILE A 140 18.08 16.56 16.81
C ILE A 140 17.25 17.44 17.75
N ARG A 141 15.93 17.56 17.52
CA ARG A 141 15.04 18.36 18.40
C ARG A 141 15.08 17.89 19.86
N GLY A 142 15.07 16.58 20.10
CA GLY A 142 15.17 16.03 21.45
C GLY A 142 16.50 16.38 22.12
N LEU A 143 17.62 16.18 21.42
CA LEU A 143 18.95 16.45 21.96
C LEU A 143 19.16 17.93 22.32
N ILE A 144 18.74 18.86 21.47
CA ILE A 144 18.92 20.29 21.74
C ILE A 144 18.00 20.80 22.87
N ALA A 145 16.86 20.13 23.10
CA ALA A 145 15.93 20.47 24.18
C ALA A 145 16.53 20.22 25.57
N GLU A 146 17.42 19.23 25.72
CA GLU A 146 18.17 18.99 26.97
C GLU A 146 19.06 20.19 27.36
N PHE A 147 19.41 21.05 26.40
CA PHE A 147 20.18 22.27 26.62
C PHE A 147 19.31 23.53 26.65
N GLY A 148 17.99 23.38 26.78
CA GLY A 148 17.03 24.49 26.89
C GLY A 148 16.57 25.07 25.56
N TYR A 149 16.95 24.49 24.42
CA TYR A 149 16.60 25.00 23.10
C TYR A 149 15.42 24.26 22.48
N VAL A 150 14.28 24.93 22.35
CA VAL A 150 13.07 24.36 21.75
C VAL A 150 12.81 25.00 20.38
N VAL A 151 12.97 24.20 19.33
CA VAL A 151 12.76 24.65 17.94
C VAL A 151 11.39 24.21 17.44
N PRO A 152 10.57 25.12 16.85
CA PRO A 152 9.27 24.76 16.33
C PRO A 152 9.32 23.70 15.23
N LEU A 153 8.17 23.07 14.97
CA LEU A 153 8.02 22.14 13.87
C LEU A 153 8.31 22.81 12.52
N GLY A 154 8.98 22.06 11.63
CA GLY A 154 9.35 22.53 10.31
C GLY A 154 10.82 22.23 9.99
N THR A 155 11.06 21.60 8.84
CA THR A 155 12.39 21.14 8.48
C THR A 155 13.35 22.27 8.16
N GLU A 156 12.93 23.22 7.33
CA GLU A 156 13.77 24.38 6.97
C GLU A 156 14.01 25.29 8.18
N ARG A 157 13.01 25.40 9.06
CA ARG A 157 13.15 26.14 10.32
C ARG A 157 14.20 25.51 11.23
N LEU A 158 14.12 24.20 11.44
CA LEU A 158 15.13 23.46 12.21
C LEU A 158 16.52 23.62 11.60
N ARG A 159 16.66 23.45 10.28
CA ARG A 159 17.95 23.59 9.59
C ARG A 159 18.58 24.97 9.80
N ARG A 160 17.76 26.03 9.76
CA ARG A 160 18.22 27.40 9.98
C ARG A 160 18.61 27.64 11.44
N GLU A 161 17.69 27.36 12.38
CA GLU A 161 17.89 27.69 13.79
C GLU A 161 19.00 26.85 14.44
N VAL A 162 19.16 25.58 14.03
CA VAL A 162 20.23 24.73 14.57
C VAL A 162 21.61 25.19 14.14
N ARG A 163 21.76 25.80 12.96
CA ARG A 163 23.07 26.27 12.47
C ARG A 163 23.71 27.25 13.45
N ASP A 164 22.95 28.26 13.85
CA ASP A 164 23.42 29.29 14.80
C ASP A 164 23.54 28.72 16.21
N LEU A 165 22.75 27.68 16.52
CA LEU A 165 22.75 27.04 17.82
C LEU A 165 24.00 26.19 18.08
N LEU A 166 24.64 25.67 17.04
CA LEU A 166 25.82 24.82 17.18
C LEU A 166 26.97 25.49 17.96
N GLU A 167 27.09 26.81 17.88
CA GLU A 167 28.11 27.59 18.61
C GLU A 167 27.77 27.77 20.09
N ARG A 168 26.50 27.62 20.46
CA ARG A 168 25.99 27.78 21.84
C ARG A 168 25.86 26.46 22.60
N LEU A 169 26.04 25.34 21.91
CA LEU A 169 26.00 24.01 22.49
C LEU A 169 27.39 23.61 23.01
N PRO A 170 27.46 22.81 24.10
CA PRO A 170 28.71 22.18 24.51
C PRO A 170 29.34 21.40 23.34
N ALA A 171 30.67 21.45 23.20
CA ALA A 171 31.38 20.98 22.01
C ALA A 171 31.00 19.54 21.58
N ARG A 172 30.82 18.62 22.55
CA ARG A 172 30.40 17.24 22.27
C ARG A 172 28.98 17.16 21.72
N ALA A 173 28.03 17.88 22.31
CA ALA A 173 26.65 17.94 21.85
C ALA A 173 26.55 18.58 20.46
N ALA A 174 27.30 19.67 20.23
CA ALA A 174 27.41 20.29 18.92
C ALA A 174 27.93 19.32 17.85
N SER A 175 28.91 18.47 18.18
CA SER A 175 29.40 17.43 17.27
C SER A 175 28.32 16.42 16.92
N CYS A 176 27.63 15.87 17.92
CA CYS A 176 26.53 14.91 17.68
C CYS A 176 25.42 15.51 16.80
N VAL A 177 25.06 16.77 17.03
CA VAL A 177 24.04 17.46 16.23
C VAL A 177 24.52 17.70 14.79
N ARG A 178 25.81 18.03 14.58
CA ARG A 178 26.40 18.13 13.23
C ARG A 178 26.30 16.82 12.46
N ASP A 179 26.70 15.71 13.07
CA ASP A 179 26.67 14.39 12.43
C ASP A 179 25.24 14.00 12.01
N LEU A 180 24.25 14.27 12.88
CA LEU A 180 22.85 14.01 12.57
C LEU A 180 22.30 14.94 11.46
N LEU A 181 22.75 16.20 11.40
CA LEU A 181 22.37 17.12 10.32
C LEU A 181 22.94 16.66 8.98
N GLU A 182 24.20 16.22 8.95
CA GLU A 182 24.82 15.68 7.74
C GLU A 182 24.09 14.41 7.28
N HIS A 183 23.80 13.49 8.20
CA HIS A 183 23.01 12.29 7.90
C HIS A 183 21.63 12.64 7.34
N ALA A 184 20.92 13.61 7.94
CA ALA A 184 19.61 14.05 7.48
C ALA A 184 19.65 14.66 6.06
N GLU A 185 20.73 15.35 5.67
CA GLU A 185 20.90 15.83 4.30
C GLU A 185 21.27 14.71 3.34
N ARG A 186 22.12 13.76 3.72
CA ARG A 186 22.39 12.57 2.89
C ARG A 186 21.12 11.80 2.58
N LEU A 187 20.27 11.57 3.58
CA LEU A 187 18.96 10.94 3.42
C LEU A 187 18.03 11.75 2.50
N ARG A 188 18.06 13.09 2.61
CA ARG A 188 17.29 13.97 1.71
C ARG A 188 17.74 13.81 0.27
N SER A 189 19.05 13.86 0.03
CA SER A 189 19.63 13.71 -1.32
C SER A 189 19.25 12.37 -1.92
N LYS A 190 19.36 11.27 -1.16
CA LYS A 190 18.90 9.95 -1.59
C LYS A 190 17.41 9.89 -1.89
N ALA A 191 16.56 10.45 -1.03
CA ALA A 191 15.13 10.52 -1.32
C ALA A 191 14.83 11.28 -2.64
N LEU A 192 15.56 12.37 -2.91
CA LEU A 192 15.43 13.15 -4.15
C LEU A 192 15.98 12.42 -5.39
N GLU A 193 17.01 11.58 -5.25
CA GLU A 193 17.50 10.69 -6.31
C GLU A 193 16.41 9.70 -6.73
N TYR A 194 15.84 8.96 -5.76
CA TYR A 194 14.74 8.03 -6.04
C TYR A 194 13.48 8.74 -6.56
N GLU A 195 13.20 9.97 -6.13
CA GLU A 195 12.11 10.76 -6.76
C GLU A 195 12.34 11.04 -8.23
N ARG A 196 13.58 11.37 -8.62
CA ARG A 196 13.93 11.61 -10.03
C ARG A 196 13.77 10.33 -10.84
N GLU A 197 14.20 9.20 -10.30
CA GLU A 197 14.03 7.89 -10.94
C GLU A 197 12.55 7.52 -11.14
N ILE A 198 11.72 7.66 -10.10
CA ILE A 198 10.27 7.43 -10.18
C ILE A 198 9.58 8.35 -11.21
N ARG A 199 10.05 9.61 -11.33
CA ARG A 199 9.51 10.54 -12.32
C ARG A 199 9.94 10.18 -13.74
N SER A 200 11.17 9.70 -13.92
CA SER A 200 11.69 9.25 -15.22
C SER A 200 10.92 8.02 -15.72
N SER A 201 10.62 7.06 -14.85
CA SER A 201 9.85 5.87 -15.25
C SER A 201 8.42 6.18 -15.68
N LEU A 202 7.84 7.29 -15.19
CA LEU A 202 6.50 7.74 -15.60
C LEU A 202 6.44 8.13 -17.08
N GLN A 203 7.51 8.71 -17.65
CA GLN A 203 7.52 9.17 -19.05
C GLN A 203 7.32 8.03 -20.05
N HIS A 204 7.64 6.80 -19.65
CA HIS A 204 7.55 5.60 -20.48
C HIS A 204 6.32 4.74 -20.14
N ASN A 205 5.42 5.25 -19.29
CA ASN A 205 4.26 4.51 -18.80
C ASN A 205 2.96 5.29 -19.08
N GLU A 206 2.29 4.92 -20.18
CA GLU A 206 1.04 5.55 -20.62
C GLU A 206 -0.06 5.54 -19.55
N LEU A 207 -0.20 4.43 -18.81
CA LEU A 207 -1.18 4.33 -17.73
C LEU A 207 -0.90 5.35 -16.62
N ALA A 208 0.38 5.55 -16.28
CA ALA A 208 0.79 6.50 -15.26
C ALA A 208 0.58 7.94 -15.75
N LEU A 209 0.94 8.25 -17.00
CA LEU A 209 0.65 9.54 -17.63
C LEU A 209 -0.84 9.87 -17.61
N ARG A 210 -1.70 8.91 -17.98
CA ARG A 210 -3.15 9.08 -17.96
C ARG A 210 -3.67 9.33 -16.54
N ALA A 211 -3.19 8.59 -15.54
CA ALA A 211 -3.56 8.85 -14.14
C ALA A 211 -3.07 10.23 -13.66
N HIS A 212 -1.89 10.70 -14.11
CA HIS A 212 -1.30 11.98 -13.73
C HIS A 212 -2.10 13.20 -14.21
N THR A 213 -2.90 13.07 -15.27
CA THR A 213 -3.78 14.16 -15.76
C THR A 213 -4.78 14.66 -14.70
N ARG A 214 -5.06 13.85 -13.67
CA ARG A 214 -6.04 14.17 -12.64
C ARG A 214 -5.46 15.13 -11.59
N PRO A 215 -6.11 16.29 -11.32
CA PRO A 215 -5.76 17.15 -10.19
C PRO A 215 -5.62 16.39 -8.87
N GLY A 216 -4.47 16.54 -8.22
CA GLY A 216 -4.13 15.83 -6.98
C GLY A 216 -3.50 14.45 -7.19
N ILE A 217 -3.22 14.03 -8.43
CA ILE A 217 -2.41 12.85 -8.71
C ILE A 217 -1.09 13.35 -9.32
N GLY A 218 -0.08 13.54 -8.47
CA GLY A 218 1.28 13.87 -8.94
C GLY A 218 2.03 12.64 -9.49
N PRO A 219 3.25 12.81 -10.00
CA PRO A 219 3.99 11.73 -10.67
C PRO A 219 4.28 10.53 -9.74
N ILE A 220 4.61 10.80 -8.48
CA ILE A 220 4.81 9.75 -7.47
C ILE A 220 3.52 8.97 -7.23
N THR A 221 2.38 9.67 -7.13
CA THR A 221 1.07 9.01 -6.93
C THR A 221 0.67 8.20 -8.16
N ALA A 222 0.89 8.72 -9.36
CA ALA A 222 0.60 8.03 -10.62
C ALA A 222 1.42 6.75 -10.78
N SER A 223 2.75 6.83 -10.58
CA SER A 223 3.63 5.67 -10.64
C SER A 223 3.24 4.61 -9.59
N ALA A 224 2.98 5.02 -8.35
CA ALA A 224 2.54 4.10 -7.30
C ALA A 224 1.19 3.44 -7.61
N LEU A 225 0.24 4.14 -8.24
CA LEU A 225 -1.03 3.56 -8.67
C LEU A 225 -0.81 2.41 -9.65
N VAL A 226 -0.08 2.65 -10.74
CA VAL A 226 0.15 1.64 -11.78
C VAL A 226 1.00 0.48 -11.25
N ALA A 227 2.03 0.78 -10.47
CA ALA A 227 2.87 -0.26 -9.86
C ALA A 227 2.09 -1.14 -8.86
N THR A 228 1.04 -0.59 -8.24
CA THR A 228 0.20 -1.35 -7.28
C THR A 228 -0.88 -2.19 -7.94
N VAL A 229 -1.58 -1.64 -8.95
CA VAL A 229 -2.81 -2.25 -9.51
C VAL A 229 -2.81 -2.45 -11.03
N GLY A 230 -1.72 -2.13 -11.72
CA GLY A 230 -1.61 -2.27 -13.17
C GLY A 230 -2.69 -1.48 -13.90
N ASN A 231 -3.40 -2.16 -14.80
CA ASN A 231 -4.53 -1.60 -15.56
C ASN A 231 -5.83 -1.49 -14.74
N GLY A 232 -5.89 -2.05 -13.52
CA GLY A 232 -7.06 -1.97 -12.65
C GLY A 232 -8.25 -2.87 -13.04
N HIS A 233 -8.07 -3.82 -13.96
CA HIS A 233 -9.14 -4.77 -14.35
C HIS A 233 -9.53 -5.75 -13.22
N ASP A 234 -8.72 -5.88 -12.18
CA ASP A 234 -9.06 -6.65 -10.96
C ASP A 234 -10.24 -6.06 -10.17
N PHE A 235 -10.69 -4.86 -10.52
CA PHE A 235 -11.82 -4.19 -9.88
C PHE A 235 -12.97 -4.00 -10.88
N ARG A 236 -14.18 -4.36 -10.45
CA ARG A 236 -15.44 -4.18 -11.21
C ARG A 236 -15.75 -2.72 -11.47
N ASN A 237 -15.42 -1.85 -10.52
CA ASN A 237 -15.66 -0.40 -10.64
C ASN A 237 -14.77 0.42 -9.69
N GLY A 238 -14.72 1.73 -9.92
CA GLY A 238 -13.96 2.66 -9.09
C GLY A 238 -14.42 2.70 -7.63
N ARG A 239 -15.69 2.40 -7.32
CA ARG A 239 -16.17 2.32 -5.92
C ARG A 239 -15.53 1.14 -5.19
N GLN A 240 -15.40 0.00 -5.86
CA GLN A 240 -14.69 -1.16 -5.33
C GLN A 240 -13.21 -0.83 -5.10
N PHE A 241 -12.56 -0.14 -6.05
CA PHE A 241 -11.16 0.29 -5.89
C PHE A 241 -10.98 1.26 -4.70
N SER A 242 -11.85 2.27 -4.57
CA SER A 242 -11.83 3.19 -3.43
C SER A 242 -12.06 2.49 -2.09
N ALA A 243 -12.94 1.48 -2.06
CA ALA A 243 -13.16 0.65 -0.88
C ALA A 243 -11.95 -0.25 -0.55
N TRP A 244 -11.26 -0.77 -1.57
CA TRP A 244 -10.04 -1.56 -1.44
C TRP A 244 -8.89 -0.75 -0.82
N LEU A 245 -8.73 0.51 -1.23
CA LEU A 245 -7.81 1.50 -0.63
C LEU A 245 -8.26 2.01 0.75
N GLY A 246 -9.42 1.58 1.21
CA GLY A 246 -9.94 1.93 2.53
C GLY A 246 -10.31 3.40 2.69
N LEU A 247 -10.67 4.07 1.59
CA LEU A 247 -11.10 5.47 1.54
C LEU A 247 -12.62 5.66 1.77
N VAL A 248 -13.35 4.56 1.96
CA VAL A 248 -14.79 4.56 2.26
C VAL A 248 -15.05 4.55 3.77
N PRO A 249 -16.14 5.17 4.25
CA PRO A 249 -16.51 5.13 5.67
C PRO A 249 -16.84 3.71 6.12
N ARG A 250 -16.57 3.41 7.40
CA ARG A 250 -17.15 2.26 8.09
C ARG A 250 -18.64 2.49 8.26
N GLN A 251 -19.44 1.44 8.06
CA GLN A 251 -20.87 1.49 8.23
C GLN A 251 -21.26 0.62 9.42
N TYR A 252 -21.99 1.22 10.37
CA TYR A 252 -22.67 0.52 11.46
C TYR A 252 -24.16 0.70 11.22
N SER A 253 -24.84 -0.37 10.83
CA SER A 253 -26.28 -0.38 10.59
C SER A 253 -26.93 -1.37 11.53
N THR A 254 -27.80 -0.89 12.42
CA THR A 254 -28.66 -1.73 13.27
C THR A 254 -30.09 -1.18 13.20
N GLY A 255 -31.09 -2.08 13.10
CA GLY A 255 -32.51 -1.70 13.12
C GLY A 255 -32.91 -0.60 12.13
N GLY A 256 -32.39 -0.62 10.89
CA GLY A 256 -32.72 0.36 9.84
C GLY A 256 -32.00 1.72 9.92
N LYS A 257 -31.26 2.00 11.01
CA LYS A 257 -30.49 3.25 11.14
C LYS A 257 -29.05 3.06 10.63
N THR A 258 -28.69 3.77 9.56
CA THR A 258 -27.31 3.76 9.05
C THR A 258 -26.47 4.84 9.74
N ARG A 259 -25.41 4.44 10.43
CA ARG A 259 -24.38 5.35 10.97
C ARG A 259 -23.06 5.15 10.22
N LEU A 260 -22.54 6.24 9.65
CA LEU A 260 -21.23 6.25 8.99
C LEU A 260 -20.15 6.75 9.96
N GLY A 261 -19.09 5.96 10.13
CA GLY A 261 -17.94 6.29 10.98
C GLY A 261 -16.70 6.74 10.20
N HIS A 262 -15.53 6.55 10.82
CA HIS A 262 -14.24 6.78 10.18
C HIS A 262 -14.03 5.91 8.94
N ILE A 263 -13.11 6.30 8.06
CA ILE A 263 -12.71 5.45 6.94
C ILE A 263 -12.20 4.08 7.41
N THR A 264 -12.36 3.06 6.56
CA THR A 264 -11.98 1.69 6.95
C THR A 264 -10.47 1.53 7.17
N LYS A 265 -9.64 2.36 6.52
CA LYS A 265 -8.16 2.28 6.50
C LYS A 265 -7.62 0.94 5.98
N ARG A 266 -8.43 0.19 5.24
CA ARG A 266 -8.07 -1.06 4.57
C ARG A 266 -7.08 -0.79 3.40
N GLY A 267 -6.36 -1.84 3.00
CA GLY A 267 -5.50 -1.80 1.81
C GLY A 267 -4.17 -1.13 2.10
N ASP A 268 -3.52 -0.65 1.04
CA ASP A 268 -2.18 -0.08 1.08
C ASP A 268 -2.15 1.31 1.78
N PRO A 269 -1.46 1.46 2.93
CA PRO A 269 -1.35 2.74 3.62
C PRO A 269 -0.57 3.80 2.85
N TYR A 270 0.43 3.39 2.06
CA TYR A 270 1.28 4.29 1.29
C TYR A 270 0.47 4.95 0.16
N LEU A 271 -0.23 4.15 -0.64
CA LEU A 271 -1.05 4.65 -1.74
C LEU A 271 -2.19 5.55 -1.24
N ARG A 272 -2.83 5.17 -0.13
CA ARG A 272 -3.83 6.01 0.55
C ARG A 272 -3.24 7.33 1.03
N THR A 273 -2.04 7.33 1.58
CA THR A 273 -1.36 8.55 2.03
C THR A 273 -1.07 9.48 0.87
N LEU A 274 -0.54 8.96 -0.25
CA LEU A 274 -0.29 9.75 -1.47
C LEU A 274 -1.56 10.41 -2.02
N LEU A 275 -2.68 9.67 -2.07
CA LEU A 275 -3.96 10.21 -2.52
C LEU A 275 -4.51 11.29 -1.58
N VAL A 276 -4.36 11.12 -0.27
CA VAL A 276 -4.77 12.13 0.72
C VAL A 276 -3.89 13.37 0.65
N MET A 277 -2.58 13.22 0.47
CA MET A 277 -1.65 14.36 0.27
C MET A 277 -1.98 15.12 -1.01
N GLY A 278 -2.26 14.41 -2.10
CA GLY A 278 -2.75 14.99 -3.34
C GLY A 278 -4.07 15.75 -3.17
N ALA A 279 -5.01 15.19 -2.41
CA ALA A 279 -6.28 15.84 -2.08
C ALA A 279 -6.11 17.13 -1.25
N ARG A 280 -5.13 17.17 -0.34
CA ARG A 280 -4.78 18.40 0.41
C ARG A 280 -4.30 19.49 -0.55
N SER A 281 -3.43 19.14 -1.50
CA SER A 281 -2.94 20.06 -2.53
C SER A 281 -4.09 20.62 -3.39
N VAL A 282 -5.02 19.75 -3.82
CA VAL A 282 -6.24 20.17 -4.55
C VAL A 282 -7.07 21.14 -3.73
N LEU A 283 -7.34 20.83 -2.46
CA LEU A 283 -8.16 21.68 -1.61
C LEU A 283 -7.50 23.03 -1.32
N GLN A 284 -6.18 23.05 -1.15
CA GLN A 284 -5.41 24.29 -0.98
C GLN A 284 -5.50 25.18 -2.23
N ARG A 285 -5.40 24.58 -3.42
CA ARG A 285 -5.51 25.30 -4.69
C ARG A 285 -6.94 25.76 -4.98
N ALA A 286 -7.95 25.03 -4.51
CA ALA A 286 -9.37 25.31 -4.79
C ALA A 286 -9.82 26.74 -4.40
N TYR A 287 -9.19 27.37 -3.42
CA TYR A 287 -9.46 28.76 -3.04
C TYR A 287 -9.12 29.79 -4.13
N ARG A 288 -8.31 29.41 -5.13
CA ARG A 288 -7.84 30.27 -6.23
C ARG A 288 -8.45 29.90 -7.58
N GLU A 289 -9.38 28.93 -7.60
CA GLU A 289 -9.91 28.33 -8.80
C GLU A 289 -11.45 28.35 -8.77
N THR A 290 -12.07 28.49 -9.94
CA THR A 290 -13.52 28.55 -10.07
C THR A 290 -14.12 27.28 -10.68
N ASP A 291 -13.31 26.26 -10.98
CA ASP A 291 -13.75 25.04 -11.67
C ASP A 291 -14.74 24.18 -10.84
N PRO A 292 -15.51 23.27 -11.47
CA PRO A 292 -16.51 22.46 -10.77
C PRO A 292 -15.95 21.59 -9.63
N LEU A 293 -14.71 21.09 -9.74
CA LEU A 293 -14.09 20.33 -8.66
C LEU A 293 -13.78 21.23 -7.47
N SER A 294 -13.24 22.42 -7.71
CA SER A 294 -12.89 23.39 -6.67
C SER A 294 -14.13 23.89 -5.92
N ARG A 295 -15.20 24.25 -6.65
CA ARG A 295 -16.49 24.62 -6.02
C ARG A 295 -17.06 23.51 -5.16
N TRP A 296 -17.06 22.27 -5.67
CA TRP A 296 -17.51 21.11 -4.91
C TRP A 296 -16.65 20.85 -3.66
N ALA A 297 -15.32 20.98 -3.78
CA ALA A 297 -14.38 20.75 -2.68
C ALA A 297 -14.57 21.77 -1.55
N LEU A 298 -14.68 23.06 -1.87
CA LEU A 298 -14.92 24.13 -0.90
C LEU A 298 -16.30 24.00 -0.24
N ALA A 299 -17.36 23.75 -1.02
CA ALA A 299 -18.70 23.52 -0.48
C ALA A 299 -18.75 22.28 0.44
N LEU A 300 -17.95 21.26 0.17
CA LEU A 300 -17.84 20.09 1.04
C LEU A 300 -17.06 20.41 2.32
N GLN A 301 -15.96 21.17 2.21
CA GLN A 301 -15.19 21.63 3.37
C GLN A 301 -16.07 22.46 4.31
N GLN A 302 -16.85 23.41 3.79
CA GLN A 302 -17.73 24.24 4.60
C GLN A 302 -18.76 23.40 5.37
N ARG A 303 -19.35 22.39 4.72
CA ARG A 303 -20.40 21.55 5.33
C ARG A 303 -19.88 20.47 6.27
N ARG A 304 -18.66 19.95 6.06
CA ARG A 304 -18.18 18.71 6.72
C ARG A 304 -16.79 18.84 7.37
N GLY A 305 -16.10 19.96 7.20
CA GLY A 305 -14.76 20.20 7.71
C GLY A 305 -13.65 19.71 6.78
N TYR A 306 -12.46 20.28 6.99
CA TYR A 306 -11.26 20.09 6.16
C TYR A 306 -10.89 18.61 5.94
N HIS A 307 -10.73 17.84 7.03
CA HIS A 307 -10.28 16.44 6.92
C HIS A 307 -11.26 15.55 6.16
N ARG A 308 -12.57 15.77 6.33
CA ARG A 308 -13.59 15.00 5.59
C ARG A 308 -13.60 15.37 4.11
N ALA A 309 -13.41 16.66 3.78
CA ALA A 309 -13.26 17.10 2.40
C ALA A 309 -12.03 16.49 1.73
N CYS A 310 -10.86 16.49 2.38
CA CYS A 310 -9.65 15.85 1.85
C CYS A 310 -9.86 14.36 1.55
N VAL A 311 -10.48 13.62 2.48
CA VAL A 311 -10.76 12.19 2.28
C VAL A 311 -11.74 11.98 1.12
N ALA A 312 -12.76 12.81 0.99
CA ALA A 312 -13.72 12.71 -0.10
C ALA A 312 -13.08 13.02 -1.48
N ILE A 313 -12.19 14.02 -1.55
CA ILE A 313 -11.41 14.32 -2.76
C ILE A 313 -10.51 13.12 -3.10
N ALA A 314 -9.81 12.55 -2.12
CA ALA A 314 -8.98 11.36 -2.31
C ALA A 314 -9.80 10.15 -2.82
N ALA A 315 -10.98 9.92 -2.24
CA ALA A 315 -11.91 8.88 -2.70
C ALA A 315 -12.41 9.15 -4.13
N LYS A 316 -12.76 10.41 -4.47
CA LYS A 316 -13.13 10.81 -5.83
C LYS A 316 -11.99 10.55 -6.80
N ASN A 317 -10.77 10.95 -6.46
CA ASN A 317 -9.57 10.74 -7.27
C ASN A 317 -9.24 9.27 -7.47
N ALA A 318 -9.39 8.42 -6.44
CA ALA A 318 -9.22 6.98 -6.59
C ALA A 318 -10.19 6.39 -7.64
N ARG A 319 -11.48 6.76 -7.59
CA ARG A 319 -12.48 6.26 -8.55
C ARG A 319 -12.17 6.70 -9.99
N VAL A 320 -11.74 7.95 -10.16
CA VAL A 320 -11.40 8.50 -11.48
C VAL A 320 -10.09 7.89 -11.99
N ALA A 321 -9.08 7.74 -11.13
CA ALA A 321 -7.84 7.06 -11.47
C ALA A 321 -8.11 5.62 -11.95
N TRP A 322 -8.97 4.87 -11.26
CA TRP A 322 -9.37 3.55 -11.74
C TRP A 322 -10.04 3.61 -13.11
N ALA A 323 -10.93 4.57 -13.36
CA ALA A 323 -11.60 4.69 -14.66
C ALA A 323 -10.60 5.03 -15.78
N LEU A 324 -9.62 5.89 -15.50
CA LEU A 324 -8.52 6.17 -16.40
C LEU A 324 -7.73 4.88 -16.69
N LEU A 325 -7.29 4.16 -15.66
CA LEU A 325 -6.50 2.94 -15.84
C LEU A 325 -7.27 1.85 -16.61
N ALA A 326 -8.51 1.56 -16.22
CA ALA A 326 -9.25 0.39 -16.69
C ALA A 326 -10.09 0.62 -17.96
N LYS A 327 -10.40 1.87 -18.33
CA LYS A 327 -11.37 2.13 -19.42
C LYS A 327 -10.87 3.00 -20.58
N GLY A 328 -9.64 3.52 -20.55
CA GLY A 328 -9.23 4.44 -21.63
C GLY A 328 -9.86 5.84 -21.55
N ALA A 329 -10.96 6.03 -20.81
CA ALA A 329 -11.78 7.24 -20.84
C ALA A 329 -11.05 8.49 -20.34
N ALA A 330 -11.17 9.59 -21.09
CA ALA A 330 -10.76 10.92 -20.66
C ALA A 330 -11.57 11.35 -19.42
N ALA A 331 -10.91 12.05 -18.49
CA ALA A 331 -11.55 12.52 -17.27
C ALA A 331 -12.61 13.58 -17.57
N ALA A 332 -13.89 13.25 -17.32
CA ALA A 332 -14.98 14.22 -17.19
C ALA A 332 -15.21 14.58 -15.71
#